data_AF-R4LI35-F1
#
_entry.id   AF-R4LI35-F1
#
_cell.length_a   1.000
_cell.length_b   1.000
_cell.length_c   1.000
_cell.angle_alpha   90.00
_cell.angle_beta   90.00
_cell.angle_gamma   90.00
#
_symmetry.space_group_name_H-M   'P 1'
#
loop_
_entity.id
_entity.type
_entity.pdbx_description
1 polymer ?
#
loop_
_entity_poly.entity_id
_entity_poly.type
_entity_poly.pdbx_seq_one_letter_code
_entity_poly.pdbx_strand_id
1 'polypeptide(L)'
;MAHRSNFWTSGDPLPAVPAETMFSVAEMFGESGTIAVAPLDGSALPDEDAVFDAFRQAFRFPAWFGWNWDALSDCLRDLSWLPADRFLVLVDNSDDVLAGDADARQEFFAVLRRAAQQWANPLTSRRHTAVPFKVVLVRAESVFGIGRARRRGAQRRRRGCRIATVMPRRLRAHLTPSEISPTR
;
A
#
# COMPACT_ATOMS: atom_id res chain seq x y z
N MET A 1 -17.31 7.02 -18.93
CA MET A 1 -16.69 5.72 -19.24
C MET A 1 -15.38 5.65 -18.47
N ALA A 2 -15.29 4.85 -17.41
CA ALA A 2 -14.06 4.73 -16.63
C ALA A 2 -13.00 4.03 -17.48
N HIS A 3 -11.90 4.72 -17.78
CA HIS A 3 -10.79 4.18 -18.54
C HIS A 3 -10.14 3.06 -17.71
N ARG A 4 -10.36 1.80 -18.10
CA ARG A 4 -9.72 0.63 -17.48
C ARG A 4 -8.26 0.64 -17.86
N SER A 5 -7.45 1.35 -17.09
CA SER A 5 -6.02 1.45 -17.32
C SER A 5 -5.31 0.31 -16.61
N ASN A 6 -4.71 -0.60 -17.37
CA ASN A 6 -3.95 -1.74 -16.86
C ASN A 6 -2.55 -1.31 -16.39
N PHE A 7 -2.48 -0.47 -15.36
CA PHE A 7 -1.22 0.05 -14.82
C PHE A 7 -0.32 -1.05 -14.22
N TRP A 8 -0.91 -2.17 -13.82
CA TRP A 8 -0.22 -3.30 -13.17
C TRP A 8 0.65 -4.14 -14.11
N THR A 9 0.47 -4.00 -15.43
CA THR A 9 1.31 -4.63 -16.46
C THR A 9 2.39 -3.70 -16.99
N SER A 10 2.37 -2.41 -16.60
CA SER A 10 3.46 -1.52 -16.91
C SER A 10 4.68 -1.95 -16.09
N GLY A 11 5.88 -1.98 -16.69
CA GLY A 11 7.12 -2.34 -15.99
C GLY A 11 7.55 -1.32 -14.92
N ASP A 12 6.70 -0.33 -14.60
CA ASP A 12 6.95 0.63 -13.54
C ASP A 12 6.59 0.00 -12.17
N PRO A 13 7.56 -0.12 -11.25
CA PRO A 13 7.32 -0.65 -9.90
C PRO A 13 6.49 0.27 -9.00
N LEU A 14 6.30 1.54 -9.37
CA LEU A 14 5.64 2.59 -8.58
C LEU A 14 4.67 3.41 -9.46
N PRO A 15 3.60 2.81 -9.99
CA PRO A 15 2.62 3.54 -10.78
C PRO A 15 1.99 4.67 -9.95
N ALA A 16 2.08 5.89 -10.48
CA ALA A 16 1.36 7.05 -9.98
C ALA A 16 0.02 7.19 -10.72
N VAL A 17 -1.08 7.21 -9.99
CA VAL A 17 -2.44 7.24 -10.53
C VAL A 17 -3.24 8.42 -9.96
N PRO A 18 -4.15 9.02 -10.75
CA PRO A 18 -5.10 10.02 -10.24
C PRO A 18 -6.00 9.47 -9.13
N ALA A 19 -6.45 10.35 -8.22
CA ALA A 19 -7.33 10.00 -7.11
C ALA A 19 -8.68 9.39 -7.51
N GLU A 20 -9.22 9.68 -8.69
CA GLU A 20 -10.44 9.02 -9.18
C GLU A 20 -10.22 7.64 -9.81
N THR A 21 -8.97 7.16 -9.85
CA THR A 21 -8.65 5.86 -10.43
C THR A 21 -9.21 4.73 -9.58
N MET A 22 -10.12 3.95 -10.16
CA MET A 22 -10.64 2.75 -9.53
C MET A 22 -9.83 1.53 -9.99
N PHE A 23 -9.26 0.80 -9.05
CA PHE A 23 -8.47 -0.40 -9.32
C PHE A 23 -9.16 -1.66 -8.79
N SER A 24 -9.08 -2.75 -9.56
CA SER A 24 -9.56 -4.06 -9.13
C SER A 24 -8.45 -4.82 -8.43
N VAL A 25 -8.68 -5.17 -7.16
CA VAL A 25 -7.77 -6.02 -6.38
C VAL A 25 -7.57 -7.38 -7.06
N ALA A 26 -8.62 -7.92 -7.70
CA ALA A 26 -8.55 -9.18 -8.44
C ALA A 26 -7.68 -9.07 -9.71
N GLU A 27 -7.64 -7.91 -10.37
CA GLU A 27 -6.71 -7.70 -11.50
C GLU A 27 -5.27 -7.49 -11.02
N MET A 28 -5.09 -6.86 -9.86
CA MET A 28 -3.78 -6.63 -9.26
C MET A 28 -3.10 -7.91 -8.80
N PHE A 29 -3.89 -8.78 -8.17
CA PHE A 29 -3.39 -9.88 -7.37
C PHE A 29 -3.99 -11.23 -7.80
N GLY A 30 -4.92 -11.29 -8.73
CA GLY A 30 -5.66 -12.53 -9.01
C GLY A 30 -6.72 -12.81 -7.96
N GLU A 31 -7.52 -13.86 -8.17
CA GLU A 31 -8.79 -14.05 -7.46
C GLU A 31 -8.69 -14.76 -6.10
N SER A 32 -7.49 -15.00 -5.56
CA SER A 32 -7.34 -15.84 -4.36
C SER A 32 -6.17 -15.42 -3.47
N GLY A 33 -6.19 -15.82 -2.20
CA GLY A 33 -5.13 -15.53 -1.23
C GLY A 33 -5.39 -14.28 -0.38
N THR A 34 -4.60 -14.12 0.67
CA THR A 34 -4.75 -13.01 1.63
C THR A 34 -3.84 -11.85 1.26
N ILE A 35 -4.36 -10.62 1.33
CA ILE A 35 -3.61 -9.40 1.02
C ILE A 35 -3.47 -8.57 2.29
N ALA A 36 -2.24 -8.26 2.67
CA ALA A 36 -1.97 -7.24 3.68
C ALA A 36 -1.82 -5.89 2.97
N VAL A 37 -2.58 -4.88 3.43
CA VAL A 37 -2.59 -3.54 2.86
C VAL A 37 -2.02 -2.57 3.88
N ALA A 38 -1.06 -1.75 3.46
CA ALA A 38 -0.59 -0.58 4.18
C ALA A 38 -1.17 0.69 3.55
N PRO A 39 -2.30 1.20 4.07
CA PRO A 39 -2.82 2.50 3.67
C PRO A 39 -2.04 3.60 4.36
N LEU A 40 -1.49 4.51 3.57
CA LEU A 40 -0.70 5.66 4.02
C LEU A 40 -1.34 6.93 3.45
N ASP A 41 -1.37 8.00 4.24
CA ASP A 41 -1.77 9.33 3.81
C ASP A 41 -0.54 10.23 3.84
N GLY A 42 -0.05 10.64 2.67
CA GLY A 42 1.15 11.45 2.54
C GLY A 42 1.08 12.78 3.27
N SER A 43 -0.12 13.34 3.46
CA SER A 43 -0.30 14.57 4.24
C SER A 43 -0.06 14.38 5.75
N ALA A 44 -0.07 13.12 6.22
CA ALA A 44 0.24 12.74 7.59
C ALA A 44 1.68 12.21 7.74
N LEU A 45 2.52 12.30 6.69
CA LEU A 45 3.91 11.83 6.67
C LEU A 45 4.88 13.00 6.42
N PRO A 46 4.98 13.98 7.35
CA PRO A 46 5.81 15.17 7.16
C PRO A 46 7.31 14.91 7.32
N ASP A 47 7.69 13.88 8.07
CA ASP A 47 9.07 13.52 8.43
C ASP A 47 9.29 11.99 8.45
N GLU A 48 10.55 11.58 8.59
CA GLU A 48 10.96 10.18 8.55
C GLU A 48 10.35 9.34 9.68
N ASP A 49 10.24 9.92 10.88
CA ASP A 49 9.66 9.24 12.04
C ASP A 49 8.18 8.91 11.80
N ALA A 50 7.43 9.83 11.21
CA ALA A 50 6.04 9.59 10.82
C ALA A 50 5.92 8.47 9.78
N VAL A 51 6.84 8.42 8.80
CA VAL A 51 6.90 7.34 7.80
C VAL A 51 7.15 6.01 8.50
N PHE A 52 8.20 5.92 9.31
CA PHE A 52 8.60 4.73 10.02
C PHE A 52 7.49 4.18 10.93
N ASP A 53 6.84 5.05 11.68
CA ASP A 53 5.74 4.65 12.55
C ASP A 53 4.52 4.16 11.75
N ALA A 54 4.19 4.82 10.64
CA ALA A 54 3.07 4.42 9.79
C ALA A 54 3.27 3.02 9.18
N PHE A 55 4.48 2.69 8.69
CA PHE A 55 4.79 1.34 8.20
C PHE A 55 4.78 0.30 9.32
N ARG A 56 5.38 0.64 10.47
CA ARG A 56 5.41 -0.23 11.64
C ARG A 56 4.00 -0.59 12.08
N GLN A 57 3.08 0.37 12.13
CA GLN A 57 1.69 0.12 12.49
C GLN A 57 0.95 -0.69 11.41
N ALA A 58 1.11 -0.32 10.14
CA ALA A 58 0.38 -0.94 9.03
C ALA A 58 0.78 -2.40 8.79
N PHE A 59 2.09 -2.71 8.83
CA PHE A 59 2.62 -4.06 8.61
C PHE A 59 3.06 -4.76 9.89
N ARG A 60 2.73 -4.20 11.06
CA ARG A 60 3.03 -4.78 12.38
C ARG A 60 4.49 -5.19 12.50
N PHE A 61 5.39 -4.25 12.21
CA PHE A 61 6.82 -4.54 12.25
C PHE A 61 7.24 -5.02 13.65
N PRO A 62 8.26 -5.89 13.74
CA PRO A 62 8.75 -6.39 15.00
C PRO A 62 9.30 -5.30 15.92
N ALA A 63 9.38 -5.60 17.22
CA ALA A 63 9.89 -4.66 18.23
C ALA A 63 11.35 -4.25 18.03
N TRP A 64 12.14 -5.03 17.28
CA TRP A 64 13.54 -4.73 16.94
C TRP A 64 13.69 -3.74 15.78
N PHE A 65 12.60 -3.24 15.21
CA PHE A 65 12.64 -2.29 14.10
C PHE A 65 13.52 -1.06 14.43
N GLY A 66 14.50 -0.79 13.56
CA GLY A 66 15.62 0.12 13.83
C GLY A 66 15.39 1.61 13.55
N TRP A 67 14.18 2.02 13.15
CA TRP A 67 13.82 3.44 12.91
C TRP A 67 14.78 4.17 11.96
N ASN A 68 15.12 3.53 10.85
CA ASN A 68 15.94 4.11 9.79
C ASN A 68 15.56 3.49 8.43
N TRP A 69 16.06 4.07 7.33
CA TRP A 69 15.74 3.64 5.98
C TRP A 69 16.20 2.21 5.65
N ASP A 70 17.36 1.79 6.14
CA ASP A 70 17.86 0.43 5.94
C ASP A 70 16.95 -0.59 6.64
N ALA A 71 16.56 -0.32 7.89
CA ALA A 71 15.62 -1.15 8.64
C ALA A 71 14.24 -1.22 7.97
N LEU A 72 13.74 -0.11 7.41
CA LEU A 72 12.51 -0.10 6.63
C LEU A 72 12.64 -0.96 5.38
N SER A 73 13.72 -0.79 4.62
CA SER A 73 14.02 -1.58 3.43
C SER A 73 14.05 -3.07 3.75
N ASP A 74 14.74 -3.48 4.80
CA ASP A 74 14.84 -4.88 5.23
C ASP A 74 13.48 -5.44 5.64
N CYS A 75 12.69 -4.69 6.42
CA CYS A 75 11.35 -5.14 6.81
C CYS A 75 10.40 -5.27 5.62
N LEU A 76 10.44 -4.35 4.65
CA LEU A 76 9.61 -4.44 3.45
C LEU A 76 10.02 -5.58 2.52
N ARG A 77 11.27 -6.03 2.60
CA ARG A 77 11.81 -7.18 1.86
C ARG A 77 11.49 -8.53 2.52
N ASP A 78 11.20 -8.53 3.82
CA ASP A 78 10.84 -9.72 4.57
C ASP A 78 9.60 -9.46 5.44
N LEU A 79 8.42 -9.75 4.89
CA LEU A 79 7.14 -9.64 5.63
C LEU A 79 6.63 -11.01 6.11
N SER A 80 7.55 -11.95 6.37
CA SER A 80 7.20 -13.35 6.69
C SER A 80 6.40 -13.55 7.98
N TRP A 81 6.39 -12.56 8.88
CA TRP A 81 5.58 -12.58 10.10
C TRP A 81 4.10 -12.26 9.86
N LEU A 82 3.73 -11.72 8.70
CA LEU A 82 2.33 -11.46 8.36
C LEU A 82 1.67 -12.71 7.78
N PRO A 83 0.45 -13.06 8.20
CA PRO A 83 -0.32 -14.16 7.61
C PRO A 83 -0.97 -13.71 6.28
N ALA A 84 -0.16 -13.25 5.32
CA ALA A 84 -0.59 -12.77 4.02
C ALA A 84 0.26 -13.38 2.91
N ASP A 85 -0.36 -13.58 1.76
CA ASP A 85 0.30 -14.12 0.56
C ASP A 85 0.79 -13.01 -0.36
N ARG A 86 0.31 -11.78 -0.16
CA ARG A 86 0.48 -10.63 -1.05
C ARG A 86 0.46 -9.35 -0.25
N PHE A 87 1.14 -8.32 -0.76
CA PHE A 87 1.33 -7.07 -0.05
C PHE A 87 1.02 -5.88 -0.95
N LEU A 88 0.28 -4.92 -0.42
CA LEU A 88 -0.08 -3.68 -1.10
C LEU A 88 0.29 -2.48 -0.24
N VAL A 89 1.13 -1.59 -0.75
CA VAL A 89 1.32 -0.25 -0.18
C VAL A 89 0.52 0.74 -1.00
N LEU A 90 -0.40 1.45 -0.36
CA LEU A 90 -1.22 2.49 -0.97
C LEU A 90 -0.86 3.82 -0.33
N VAL A 91 -0.30 4.74 -1.10
CA VAL A 91 0.07 6.07 -0.63
C VAL A 91 -0.90 7.08 -1.22
N ASP A 92 -1.88 7.52 -0.44
CA ASP A 92 -2.73 8.66 -0.77
C ASP A 92 -1.96 9.98 -0.61
N ASN A 93 -2.38 11.02 -1.33
CA ASN A 93 -1.69 12.31 -1.35
C ASN A 93 -0.16 12.16 -1.49
N SER A 94 0.31 11.32 -2.41
CA SER A 94 1.72 10.92 -2.47
C SER A 94 2.69 12.09 -2.73
N ASP A 95 2.17 13.22 -3.18
CA ASP A 95 2.92 14.46 -3.38
C ASP A 95 3.27 15.20 -2.10
N ASP A 96 2.49 14.97 -1.04
CA ASP A 96 2.66 15.62 0.25
C ASP A 96 3.60 14.84 1.18
N VAL A 97 3.93 13.58 0.83
CA VAL A 97 4.90 12.76 1.58
C VAL A 97 6.24 13.49 1.63
N LEU A 98 6.74 13.73 2.84
CA LEU A 98 8.06 14.32 3.07
C LEU A 98 8.27 15.61 2.26
N ALA A 99 7.22 16.41 2.07
CA ALA A 99 7.26 17.59 1.21
C ALA A 99 8.30 18.64 1.66
N GLY A 100 8.70 18.61 2.94
CA GLY A 100 9.73 19.47 3.52
C GLY A 100 11.16 18.97 3.37
N ASP A 101 11.38 17.72 2.96
CA ASP A 101 12.70 17.09 2.87
C ASP A 101 12.83 16.28 1.58
N ALA A 102 13.51 16.86 0.60
CA ALA A 102 13.64 16.25 -0.72
C ALA A 102 14.52 14.99 -0.72
N ASP A 103 15.53 14.93 0.16
CA ASP A 103 16.47 13.82 0.23
C ASP A 103 15.80 12.62 0.90
N ALA A 104 15.12 12.84 2.04
CA ALA A 104 14.31 11.82 2.69
C ALA A 104 13.19 11.31 1.77
N ARG A 105 12.54 12.20 1.02
CA ARG A 105 11.52 11.82 0.04
C ARG A 105 12.08 10.96 -1.09
N GLN A 106 13.28 11.27 -1.57
CA GLN A 106 13.95 10.45 -2.57
C GLN A 106 14.23 9.04 -2.03
N GLU A 107 14.74 8.96 -0.79
CA GLU A 107 15.06 7.68 -0.16
C GLU A 107 13.81 6.85 0.09
N PHE A 108 12.72 7.47 0.54
CA PHE A 108 11.41 6.83 0.67
C PHE A 108 10.96 6.11 -0.61
N PHE A 109 10.94 6.83 -1.74
CA PHE A 109 10.56 6.21 -3.02
C PHE A 109 11.57 5.17 -3.49
N ALA A 110 12.87 5.37 -3.21
CA ALA A 110 13.91 4.39 -3.54
C ALA A 110 13.71 3.08 -2.77
N VAL A 111 13.42 3.14 -1.48
CA VAL A 111 13.13 1.97 -0.63
C VAL A 111 11.92 1.20 -1.16
N LEU A 112 10.82 1.89 -1.47
CA LEU A 112 9.63 1.25 -2.04
C LEU A 112 9.91 0.59 -3.39
N ARG A 113 10.72 1.24 -4.24
CA ARG A 113 11.12 0.70 -5.54
C ARG A 113 11.94 -0.58 -5.39
N ARG A 114 12.93 -0.56 -4.49
CA ARG A 114 13.80 -1.71 -4.18
C ARG A 114 12.99 -2.89 -3.65
N ALA A 115 12.02 -2.64 -2.77
CA ALA A 115 11.12 -3.67 -2.26
C ALA A 115 10.30 -4.29 -3.40
N ALA A 116 9.59 -3.47 -4.19
CA ALA A 116 8.78 -3.95 -5.31
C ALA A 116 9.59 -4.78 -6.33
N GLN A 117 10.80 -4.34 -6.66
CA GLN A 117 11.70 -5.06 -7.57
C GLN A 117 12.17 -6.40 -7.00
N GLN A 118 12.49 -6.47 -5.71
CA GLN A 118 12.95 -7.71 -5.08
C GLN A 118 11.85 -8.78 -5.04
N TRP A 119 10.62 -8.38 -4.73
CA TRP A 119 9.46 -9.27 -4.74
C TRP A 119 9.05 -9.70 -6.17
N ALA A 120 9.29 -8.85 -7.17
CA ALA A 120 9.07 -9.19 -8.57
C ALA A 120 10.08 -10.22 -9.10
N ASN A 121 11.25 -10.37 -8.49
CA ASN A 121 12.26 -11.34 -8.90
C ASN A 121 12.01 -12.72 -8.23
N PRO A 122 11.71 -13.77 -9.03
CA PRO A 122 11.41 -15.10 -8.50
C PRO A 122 12.57 -15.73 -7.72
N LEU A 123 13.82 -15.35 -8.04
CA LEU A 123 15.03 -15.90 -7.43
C LEU A 123 15.31 -15.36 -6.03
N THR A 124 14.82 -14.16 -5.72
CA THR A 124 14.98 -13.52 -4.41
C THR A 124 13.79 -13.76 -3.49
N SER A 125 12.71 -14.35 -4.01
CA SER A 125 11.53 -14.69 -3.21
C SER A 125 11.76 -16.01 -2.49
N ARG A 126 11.65 -16.03 -1.14
CA ARG A 126 11.82 -17.25 -0.33
C ARG A 126 10.89 -18.41 -0.73
N ARG A 127 9.77 -18.11 -1.40
CA ARG A 127 8.80 -19.10 -1.90
C ARG A 127 9.12 -19.63 -3.31
N HIS A 128 10.21 -19.19 -3.96
CA HIS A 128 10.56 -19.51 -5.37
C HIS A 128 9.41 -19.25 -6.36
N THR A 129 8.44 -18.42 -5.94
CA THR A 129 7.22 -18.05 -6.65
C THR A 129 7.13 -16.54 -6.47
N ALA A 130 6.90 -15.80 -7.55
CA ALA A 130 6.80 -14.34 -7.49
C ALA A 130 5.61 -13.96 -6.59
N VAL A 131 5.90 -13.54 -5.36
CA VAL A 131 4.89 -13.02 -4.45
C VAL A 131 4.69 -11.54 -4.79
N PRO A 132 3.48 -11.12 -5.18
CA PRO A 132 3.27 -9.74 -5.60
C PRO A 132 3.29 -8.81 -4.38
N PHE A 133 4.35 -8.03 -4.26
CA PHE A 133 4.37 -6.77 -3.50
C PHE A 133 4.13 -5.64 -4.50
N LYS A 134 3.04 -4.89 -4.32
CA LYS A 134 2.67 -3.78 -5.19
C LYS A 134 2.61 -2.48 -4.42
N VAL A 135 3.03 -1.40 -5.07
CA VAL A 135 2.95 -0.04 -4.52
C VAL A 135 2.12 0.82 -5.46
N VAL A 136 1.28 1.68 -4.89
CA VAL A 136 0.37 2.54 -5.63
C VAL A 136 0.48 3.94 -5.06
N LEU A 137 0.86 4.89 -5.89
CA LEU A 137 0.95 6.30 -5.52
C LEU A 137 -0.30 7.00 -6.04
N VAL A 138 -1.15 7.45 -5.14
CA VAL A 138 -2.37 8.19 -5.50
C VAL A 138 -2.09 9.68 -5.36
N ARG A 139 -2.31 10.39 -6.45
CA ARG A 139 -2.06 11.83 -6.56
C ARG A 139 -3.38 12.55 -6.77
N ALA A 140 -3.53 13.73 -6.19
CA ALA A 140 -4.58 14.65 -6.61
C ALA A 140 -4.35 14.97 -8.09
N GLU A 141 -5.39 14.94 -8.93
CA GLU A 141 -5.26 15.38 -10.33
C GLU A 141 -4.66 16.77 -10.36
N SER A 142 -3.46 16.89 -10.90
CA SER A 142 -2.89 18.17 -11.27
C SER A 142 -3.47 18.53 -12.62
N VAL A 143 -4.59 19.25 -12.65
CA VAL A 143 -4.99 19.97 -13.87
C VAL A 143 -3.92 21.04 -14.12
N PHE A 144 -2.89 20.67 -14.88
CA PHE A 144 -1.79 21.56 -15.26
C PHE A 144 -2.31 22.55 -16.32
N GLY A 145 -3.05 23.56 -15.86
CA GLY A 145 -3.42 24.71 -16.68
C GLY A 145 -2.20 25.62 -16.85
N ILE A 146 -1.68 25.71 -18.07
CA ILE A 146 -0.72 26.74 -18.46
C ILE A 146 -1.43 28.10 -18.35
N GLY A 147 -1.31 28.78 -17.22
CA GLY A 147 -1.98 30.07 -17.02
C GLY A 147 -1.69 30.67 -15.65
N ARG A 148 -0.82 31.68 -15.62
CA ARG A 148 -0.49 32.50 -14.44
C ARG A 148 -1.76 32.91 -13.68
N ALA A 149 -1.84 32.62 -12.39
CA ALA A 149 -2.62 33.44 -11.46
C ALA A 149 -2.08 33.36 -10.03
N ARG A 150 -1.80 34.55 -9.50
CA ARG A 150 -1.41 34.84 -8.13
C ARG A 150 -2.59 34.63 -7.17
N ARG A 151 -2.22 34.24 -5.94
CA ARG A 151 -2.81 34.59 -4.63
C ARG A 151 -3.99 33.78 -4.05
N ARG A 152 -3.71 33.42 -2.79
CA ARG A 152 -4.52 33.49 -1.57
C ARG A 152 -5.49 32.33 -1.27
N GLY A 153 -5.05 31.54 -0.28
CA GLY A 153 -5.78 31.32 0.97
C GLY A 153 -7.22 30.85 0.81
N ALA A 154 -7.42 29.53 0.84
CA ALA A 154 -8.71 28.96 1.20
C ALA A 154 -8.51 27.54 1.73
N GLN A 155 -8.52 27.43 3.06
CA GLN A 155 -8.84 26.24 3.84
C GLN A 155 -10.02 25.49 3.17
N ARG A 156 -9.74 24.44 2.39
CA ARG A 156 -10.80 23.65 1.75
C ARG A 156 -10.99 22.32 2.48
N ARG A 157 -12.13 22.32 3.18
CA ARG A 157 -12.83 21.23 3.86
C ARG A 157 -12.47 19.83 3.37
N ARG A 158 -11.94 19.06 4.34
CA ARG A 158 -11.86 17.60 4.39
C ARG A 158 -13.09 16.96 3.74
N ARG A 159 -12.88 16.23 2.64
CA ARG A 159 -13.77 15.14 2.25
C ARG A 159 -12.98 13.87 2.48
N GLY A 160 -13.33 13.16 3.54
CA GLY A 160 -12.74 11.87 3.86
C GLY A 160 -12.90 10.94 2.67
N CYS A 161 -11.77 10.48 2.15
CA CYS A 161 -11.70 9.37 1.23
C CYS A 161 -12.29 8.17 1.97
N ARG A 162 -13.55 7.82 1.67
CA ARG A 162 -14.13 6.56 2.13
C ARG A 162 -13.53 5.46 1.27
N ILE A 163 -12.36 4.97 1.68
CA ILE A 163 -11.90 3.65 1.25
C ILE A 163 -12.94 2.69 1.82
N ALA A 164 -13.83 2.21 0.96
CA ALA A 164 -14.69 1.09 1.29
C ALA A 164 -13.75 -0.09 1.54
N THR A 165 -13.46 -0.38 2.80
CA THR A 165 -12.86 -1.64 3.21
C THR A 165 -13.80 -2.74 2.74
N VAL A 166 -13.56 -3.28 1.55
CA VAL A 166 -14.15 -4.55 1.13
C VAL A 166 -13.38 -5.63 1.88
N MET A 167 -13.67 -5.75 3.17
CA MET A 167 -13.45 -6.97 3.92
C MET A 167 -14.35 -8.03 3.28
N PRO A 168 -13.84 -9.20 2.88
CA PRO A 168 -14.69 -10.30 2.50
C PRO A 168 -15.48 -10.77 3.73
N ARG A 169 -16.71 -10.28 3.89
CA ARG A 169 -17.74 -10.94 4.71
C ARG A 169 -18.15 -12.21 3.98
N ARG A 170 -17.53 -13.36 4.29
CA ARG A 170 -18.12 -14.71 4.22
C ARG A 170 -17.12 -15.77 4.71
N LEU A 171 -17.20 -16.09 6.00
CA LEU A 171 -17.15 -17.47 6.46
C LEU A 171 -18.12 -17.62 7.65
N ARG A 172 -19.40 -17.68 7.33
CA ARG A 172 -20.44 -18.31 8.16
C ARG A 172 -21.16 -19.31 7.27
N ALA A 173 -21.48 -20.47 7.86
CA ALA A 173 -21.91 -21.73 7.27
C ALA A 173 -20.70 -22.57 6.80
N HIS A 174 -20.39 -23.74 7.36
CA HIS A 174 -21.24 -24.74 7.98
C HIS A 174 -20.48 -25.46 9.11
N LEU A 175 -20.99 -25.38 10.34
CA LEU A 175 -20.74 -26.37 11.38
C LEU A 175 -22.11 -26.81 11.87
N THR A 176 -22.54 -27.99 11.44
CA THR A 176 -23.68 -28.71 11.98
C THR A 176 -23.32 -29.19 13.41
N PRO A 177 -24.11 -28.86 14.45
CA PRO A 177 -24.00 -29.54 15.73
C PRO A 177 -24.95 -30.75 15.72
N SER A 178 -24.42 -31.89 15.30
CA SER A 178 -24.98 -33.24 15.51
C SER A 178 -23.75 -34.14 15.36
N GLU A 179 -23.22 -34.83 16.35
CA GLU A 179 -23.85 -35.57 17.44
C GLU A 179 -22.92 -35.54 18.67
N ILE A 180 -23.46 -35.24 19.84
CA ILE A 180 -22.90 -35.74 21.10
C ILE A 180 -23.94 -36.73 21.61
N SER A 181 -23.71 -38.02 21.34
CA SER A 181 -24.34 -39.10 22.08
C SER A 181 -23.65 -39.20 23.44
N PRO A 182 -24.39 -39.18 24.56
CA PRO A 182 -23.86 -39.60 25.85
C PRO A 182 -24.15 -41.11 25.99
N THR A 183 -23.10 -41.93 25.98
CA THR A 183 -23.26 -43.30 26.46
C THR A 183 -22.12 -43.69 27.39
N ARG A 184 -22.53 -43.76 28.66
CA ARG A 184 -22.05 -44.63 29.74
C ARG A 184 -21.00 -44.09 30.71
#